data_AF-R1AY14-F1
#
_entry.id   AF-R1AY14-F1
#
_cell.length_a   1.000
_cell.length_b   1.000
_cell.length_c   1.000
_cell.angle_alpha   90.00
_cell.angle_beta   90.00
_cell.angle_gamma   90.00
#
_symmetry.space_group_name_H-M   'P 1'
#
loop_
_entity.id
_entity.type
_entity.pdbx_description
1 polymer ?
#
loop_
_entity_poly.entity_id
_entity_poly.type
_entity_poly.pdbx_seq_one_letter_code
_entity_poly.pdbx_strand_id
1 'polypeptide(L)'
;MGKGAGKLLGLTAAIAYFSAIIAGILAFFIGSQILPNVIKAAELVEKGGPDLSPYFSIDIPAMMGVMTALVTAFVLGLGMAYIKGDTLFKALRDFQNVVELVVKYVLIPLIPFHIAGIFAKLTTAGEIFRTLKAFSSVFILIITLQLSYILVQYIIAGIFSGKNPLRAIKNMLPAYFTALGTQSSAATIPVTLQSARKNEVSEDIIDFVIPLGATIHLAGDTITLVLASMGVMLISGQTPTFATMLPFILLLGITMVAAPGIPGGGVYAALGLLKDMLMFTQPQQGLMIALHFAQDSFGTATNVTGDGAIAILIDSIAKRRNKKTD
;
A
#
# COMPACT_ATOMS: atom_id res chain seq x y z
N MET A 1 9.34 -13.02 26.52
CA MET A 1 8.99 -13.44 25.14
C MET A 1 9.96 -14.52 24.70
N GLY A 2 9.50 -15.75 24.49
CA GLY A 2 10.36 -16.92 24.25
C GLY A 2 11.16 -16.82 22.94
N LYS A 3 12.37 -17.40 22.91
CA LYS A 3 13.32 -17.39 21.77
C LYS A 3 12.71 -17.81 20.41
N GLY A 4 11.56 -18.47 20.39
CA GLY A 4 10.81 -18.85 19.17
C GLY A 4 9.98 -17.71 18.54
N ALA A 5 9.39 -16.84 19.36
CA ALA A 5 8.48 -15.77 18.89
C ALA A 5 9.22 -14.70 18.09
N GLY A 6 10.42 -14.30 18.50
CA GLY A 6 11.23 -13.33 17.78
C GLY A 6 11.69 -13.83 16.39
N LYS A 7 11.95 -15.13 16.25
CA LYS A 7 12.29 -15.73 14.94
C LYS A 7 11.10 -15.77 13.99
N LEU A 8 9.90 -16.05 14.51
CA LEU A 8 8.67 -16.04 13.73
C LEU A 8 8.35 -14.62 13.24
N LEU A 9 8.44 -13.63 14.14
CA LEU A 9 8.29 -12.21 13.81
C LEU A 9 9.24 -11.78 12.68
N GLY A 10 10.54 -12.04 12.85
CA GLY A 10 11.54 -11.68 11.84
C GLY A 10 11.29 -12.34 10.48
N LEU A 11 10.87 -13.62 10.47
CA LEU A 11 10.52 -14.33 9.25
C LEU A 11 9.28 -13.74 8.57
N THR A 12 8.20 -13.53 9.32
CA THR A 12 6.96 -12.95 8.77
C THR A 12 7.20 -11.55 8.23
N ALA A 13 7.96 -10.71 8.95
CA ALA A 13 8.31 -9.37 8.49
C ALA A 13 9.16 -9.40 7.22
N ALA A 14 10.14 -10.29 7.13
CA ALA A 14 10.93 -10.47 5.92
C ALA A 14 10.07 -10.92 4.73
N ILE A 15 9.21 -11.92 4.92
CA ILE A 15 8.31 -12.40 3.86
C ILE A 15 7.37 -11.28 3.40
N ALA A 16 6.75 -10.55 4.32
CA ALA A 16 5.87 -9.43 4.00
C ALA A 16 6.59 -8.35 3.17
N TYR A 17 7.78 -7.93 3.62
CA TYR A 17 8.59 -6.92 2.93
C TYR A 17 9.02 -7.36 1.52
N PHE A 18 9.58 -8.56 1.39
CA PHE A 18 9.97 -9.09 0.07
C PHE A 18 8.76 -9.31 -0.84
N SER A 19 7.64 -9.75 -0.29
CA SER A 19 6.37 -9.92 -1.01
C SER A 19 5.89 -8.59 -1.60
N ALA A 20 5.97 -7.48 -0.84
CA ALA A 20 5.63 -6.15 -1.32
C ALA A 20 6.63 -5.61 -2.36
N ILE A 21 7.94 -5.81 -2.16
CA ILE A 21 8.96 -5.43 -3.16
C ILE A 21 8.74 -6.17 -4.48
N ILE A 22 8.52 -7.49 -4.43
CA ILE A 22 8.27 -8.29 -5.63
C ILE A 22 7.00 -7.78 -6.33
N ALA A 23 5.95 -7.46 -5.58
CA ALA A 23 4.74 -6.87 -6.14
C ALA A 23 5.03 -5.54 -6.86
N GLY A 24 5.82 -4.66 -6.25
CA GLY A 24 6.23 -3.38 -6.84
C GLY A 24 7.11 -3.52 -8.07
N ILE A 25 8.07 -4.46 -8.06
CA ILE A 25 8.93 -4.75 -9.22
C ILE A 25 8.10 -5.33 -10.38
N LEU A 26 7.19 -6.27 -10.10
CA LEU A 26 6.27 -6.80 -11.10
C LEU A 26 5.37 -5.70 -11.68
N ALA A 27 4.83 -4.83 -10.82
CA ALA A 27 4.08 -3.66 -11.22
C ALA A 27 4.88 -2.74 -12.14
N PHE A 28 6.16 -2.49 -11.82
CA PHE A 28 7.03 -1.69 -12.68
C PHE A 28 7.21 -2.32 -14.06
N PHE A 29 7.56 -3.61 -14.15
CA PHE A 29 7.84 -4.23 -15.44
C PHE A 29 6.58 -4.35 -16.32
N ILE A 30 5.46 -4.79 -15.73
CA ILE A 30 4.18 -4.87 -16.42
C ILE A 30 3.70 -3.47 -16.83
N GLY A 31 3.80 -2.49 -15.91
CA GLY A 31 3.48 -1.10 -16.18
C GLY A 31 4.31 -0.51 -17.31
N SER A 32 5.60 -0.82 -17.38
CA SER A 32 6.52 -0.31 -18.41
C SER A 32 6.19 -0.83 -19.80
N GLN A 33 5.58 -2.02 -19.89
CA GLN A 33 5.14 -2.61 -21.15
C GLN A 33 3.75 -2.12 -21.59
N ILE A 34 2.83 -1.95 -20.64
CA ILE A 34 1.43 -1.66 -20.95
C ILE A 34 1.17 -0.16 -20.96
N LEU A 35 1.61 0.58 -19.94
CA LEU A 35 1.23 1.99 -19.73
C LEU A 35 1.62 2.92 -20.88
N PRO A 36 2.82 2.85 -21.50
CA PRO A 36 3.15 3.72 -22.63
C PRO A 36 2.25 3.53 -23.86
N ASN A 37 1.64 2.35 -24.01
CA ASN A 37 0.75 2.04 -25.13
C ASN A 37 -0.68 2.52 -24.90
N VAL A 38 -1.12 2.57 -23.63
CA VAL A 38 -2.48 3.01 -23.26
C VAL A 38 -2.52 4.49 -22.89
N ILE A 39 -1.47 5.00 -22.25
CA ILE A 39 -1.18 6.41 -22.02
C ILE A 39 -0.23 6.80 -23.14
N LYS A 40 -0.77 7.11 -24.33
CA LYS A 40 0.04 7.69 -25.40
C LYS A 40 0.74 8.92 -24.82
N ALA A 41 2.07 8.92 -24.85
CA ALA A 41 2.88 10.07 -24.49
C ALA A 41 2.24 11.29 -25.14
N ALA A 42 1.90 12.26 -24.30
CA ALA A 42 1.09 13.41 -24.68
C ALA A 42 1.43 13.87 -26.09
N GLU A 43 0.42 13.90 -26.98
CA GLU A 43 0.42 14.94 -28.01
C GLU A 43 0.55 16.25 -27.23
N LEU A 44 1.79 16.74 -27.26
CA LEU A 44 2.27 17.89 -26.55
C LEU A 44 1.52 19.12 -27.06
N VAL A 45 1.07 19.94 -26.11
CA VAL A 45 0.57 21.31 -26.29
C VAL A 45 -0.84 21.42 -26.89
N GLU A 46 -1.81 21.61 -26.00
CA GLU A 46 -2.60 22.85 -26.11
C GLU A 46 -2.54 23.61 -24.79
N LYS A 47 -2.10 24.86 -24.90
CA LYS A 47 -2.01 25.83 -23.81
C LYS A 47 -3.40 26.22 -23.32
N GLY A 48 -3.53 26.36 -22.00
CA GLY A 48 -4.18 27.55 -21.44
C GLY A 48 -5.69 27.48 -21.29
N GLY A 49 -6.17 26.65 -20.36
CA GLY A 49 -7.33 27.03 -19.57
C GLY A 49 -6.96 28.09 -18.53
N PRO A 50 -7.91 28.90 -18.02
CA PRO A 50 -7.64 29.75 -16.87
C PRO A 50 -7.16 28.88 -15.70
N ASP A 51 -5.96 29.18 -15.17
CA ASP A 51 -5.45 28.52 -13.98
C ASP A 51 -6.33 28.94 -12.79
N LEU A 52 -7.04 27.99 -12.21
CA LEU A 52 -7.85 28.24 -11.03
C LEU A 52 -6.90 28.43 -9.84
N SER A 53 -6.64 29.70 -9.50
CA SER A 53 -5.92 30.06 -8.28
C SER A 53 -6.77 29.71 -7.06
N PRO A 54 -6.17 29.16 -5.99
CA PRO A 54 -6.89 28.96 -4.74
C PRO A 54 -7.32 30.32 -4.15
N TYR A 55 -8.48 30.35 -3.49
CA TYR A 55 -8.97 31.57 -2.81
C TYR A 55 -8.01 32.05 -1.71
N PHE A 56 -7.32 31.13 -1.06
CA PHE A 56 -6.23 31.39 -0.12
C PHE A 56 -5.20 30.26 -0.20
N SER A 57 -3.94 30.57 0.02
CA SER A 57 -2.85 29.59 0.09
C SER A 57 -2.17 29.70 1.44
N ILE A 58 -2.16 28.61 2.20
CA ILE A 58 -1.38 28.48 3.43
C ILE A 58 -0.37 27.37 3.17
N ASP A 59 0.90 27.76 3.07
CA ASP A 59 1.99 26.79 2.97
C ASP A 59 2.38 26.35 4.39
N ILE A 60 2.17 25.07 4.70
CA ILE A 60 2.57 24.46 5.97
C ILE A 60 3.77 23.57 5.68
N PRO A 61 5.01 24.05 5.93
CA PRO A 61 6.19 23.23 5.69
C PRO A 61 6.18 22.01 6.61
N ALA A 62 6.67 20.88 6.09
CA ALA A 62 6.82 19.66 6.88
C ALA A 62 7.80 19.89 8.04
N MET A 63 7.52 19.33 9.22
CA MET A 63 8.40 19.44 10.39
C MET A 63 9.80 18.87 10.12
N MET A 64 9.91 17.85 9.28
CA MET A 64 11.16 17.23 8.85
C MET A 64 10.96 16.54 7.49
N GLY A 65 12.05 16.39 6.73
CA GLY A 65 12.04 15.63 5.47
C GLY A 65 11.85 14.13 5.70
N VAL A 66 11.35 13.42 4.69
CA VAL A 66 10.87 12.03 4.83
C VAL A 66 11.99 11.07 5.23
N MET A 67 13.16 11.21 4.61
CA MET A 67 14.34 10.41 4.97
C MET A 67 14.76 10.63 6.42
N THR A 68 14.71 11.89 6.89
CA THR A 68 15.06 12.23 8.27
C THR A 68 14.02 11.63 9.25
N ALA A 69 12.74 11.71 8.90
CA ALA A 69 11.66 11.10 9.67
C ALA A 69 11.83 9.59 9.79
N LEU A 70 12.10 8.89 8.68
CA LEU A 70 12.27 7.43 8.65
C LEU A 70 13.47 6.97 9.48
N VAL A 71 14.63 7.62 9.31
CA VAL A 71 15.84 7.30 10.10
C VAL A 71 15.58 7.55 11.58
N THR A 72 14.93 8.67 11.93
CA THR A 72 14.59 9.01 13.31
C THR A 72 13.65 7.98 13.91
N ALA A 73 12.56 7.62 13.22
CA ALA A 73 11.60 6.62 13.67
C ALA A 73 12.27 5.26 13.88
N PHE A 74 13.18 4.86 12.99
CA PHE A 74 13.93 3.60 13.12
C PHE A 74 14.87 3.59 14.34
N VAL A 75 15.65 4.66 14.51
CA VAL A 75 16.57 4.80 15.67
C VAL A 75 15.80 4.83 16.98
N LEU A 76 14.70 5.60 17.05
CA LEU A 76 13.84 5.63 18.23
C LEU A 76 13.19 4.28 18.49
N GLY A 77 12.70 3.59 17.46
CA GLY A 77 12.12 2.26 17.57
C GLY A 77 13.10 1.22 18.14
N LEU A 78 14.32 1.17 17.60
CA LEU A 78 15.38 0.30 18.12
C LEU A 78 15.81 0.69 19.53
N GLY A 79 15.95 1.98 19.80
CA GLY A 79 16.26 2.51 21.12
C GLY A 79 15.23 2.09 22.16
N MET A 80 13.94 2.27 21.85
CA MET A 80 12.81 1.85 22.69
C MET A 80 12.74 0.34 22.89
N ALA A 81 13.13 -0.47 21.90
CA ALA A 81 13.18 -1.92 22.06
C ALA A 81 14.33 -2.38 22.98
N TYR A 82 15.41 -1.59 23.08
CA TYR A 82 16.56 -1.88 23.93
C TYR A 82 16.38 -1.37 25.36
N ILE A 83 15.86 -0.15 25.52
CA ILE A 83 15.58 0.43 26.84
C ILE A 83 14.31 -0.21 27.41
N LYS A 84 14.32 -0.59 28.69
CA LYS A 84 13.14 -1.20 29.35
C LYS A 84 12.09 -0.19 29.82
N GLY A 85 12.11 1.03 29.26
CA GLY A 85 11.17 2.11 29.61
C GLY A 85 10.00 2.16 28.63
N ASP A 86 8.81 2.51 29.13
CA ASP A 86 7.57 2.55 28.33
C ASP A 86 7.05 3.97 28.07
N THR A 87 7.57 4.99 28.76
CA THR A 87 7.10 6.38 28.67
C THR A 87 7.16 6.93 27.24
N LEU A 88 8.31 6.80 26.57
CA LEU A 88 8.47 7.30 25.21
C LEU A 88 7.59 6.53 24.21
N PHE A 89 7.44 5.22 24.40
CA PHE A 89 6.58 4.39 23.58
C PHE A 89 5.11 4.81 23.71
N LYS A 90 4.63 5.05 24.94
CA LYS A 90 3.28 5.54 25.21
C LYS A 90 3.06 6.92 24.59
N ALA A 91 4.01 7.85 24.77
CA ALA A 91 3.92 9.19 24.18
C ALA A 91 3.87 9.17 22.64
N LEU A 92 4.70 8.35 21.99
CA LEU A 92 4.68 8.20 20.54
C LEU A 92 3.40 7.52 20.03
N ARG A 93 2.84 6.60 20.81
CA ARG A 93 1.56 5.97 20.49
C ARG A 93 0.39 6.96 20.59
N ASP A 94 0.38 7.82 21.61
CA ASP A 94 -0.61 8.89 21.72
C ASP A 94 -0.46 9.90 20.58
N PHE A 95 0.78 10.24 20.21
CA PHE A 95 1.05 11.08 19.04
C PHE A 95 0.53 10.45 17.73
N GLN A 96 0.79 9.16 17.51
CA GLN A 96 0.23 8.41 16.37
C GLN A 96 -1.30 8.50 16.35
N ASN A 97 -1.96 8.26 17.49
CA ASN A 97 -3.42 8.34 17.60
C ASN A 97 -3.94 9.74 17.23
N VAL A 98 -3.27 10.80 17.66
CA VAL A 98 -3.63 12.18 17.28
C VAL A 98 -3.55 12.37 15.77
N VAL A 99 -2.47 11.90 15.13
CA VAL A 99 -2.31 11.99 13.67
C VAL A 99 -3.41 11.21 12.95
N GLU A 100 -3.71 9.98 13.39
CA GLU A 100 -4.79 9.16 12.83
C GLU A 100 -6.16 9.84 12.94
N LEU A 101 -6.46 10.48 14.07
CA LEU A 101 -7.70 11.23 14.27
C LEU A 101 -7.78 12.43 13.31
N VAL A 102 -6.68 13.15 13.08
CA VAL A 102 -6.63 14.25 12.10
C VAL A 102 -6.88 13.74 10.68
N VAL A 103 -6.22 12.65 10.27
CA VAL A 103 -6.46 12.04 8.95
C VAL A 103 -7.94 11.64 8.82
N LYS A 104 -8.48 10.97 9.83
CA LYS A 104 -9.83 10.42 9.80
C LYS A 104 -10.93 11.48 9.81
N TYR A 105 -10.83 12.47 10.69
CA TYR A 105 -11.91 13.44 10.93
C TYR A 105 -11.72 14.78 10.22
N VAL A 106 -10.52 15.07 9.73
CA VAL A 106 -10.23 16.32 9.00
C VAL A 106 -9.92 16.04 7.54
N LEU A 107 -8.92 15.20 7.24
CA LEU A 107 -8.49 15.01 5.85
C LEU A 107 -9.52 14.24 5.03
N ILE A 108 -9.94 13.04 5.47
CA ILE A 108 -10.87 12.18 4.72
C ILE A 108 -12.17 12.91 4.32
N PRO A 109 -12.86 13.64 5.22
CA PRO A 109 -14.06 14.40 4.86
C PRO A 109 -13.82 15.50 3.81
N LEU A 110 -12.60 16.02 3.70
CA LEU A 110 -12.23 17.05 2.73
C LEU A 110 -11.83 16.48 1.35
N ILE A 111 -11.60 15.16 1.26
CA ILE A 111 -11.17 14.51 0.00
C ILE A 111 -12.16 14.71 -1.13
N PRO A 112 -13.49 14.55 -0.96
CA PRO A 112 -14.44 14.81 -2.05
C PRO A 112 -14.29 16.22 -2.64
N PHE A 113 -14.09 17.23 -1.78
CA PHE A 113 -13.87 18.62 -2.22
C PHE A 113 -12.52 18.78 -2.93
N HIS A 114 -11.47 18.13 -2.41
CA HIS A 114 -10.15 18.14 -3.03
C HIS A 114 -10.17 17.51 -4.43
N ILE A 115 -10.77 16.33 -4.57
CA ILE A 115 -10.94 15.61 -5.84
C ILE A 115 -11.80 16.45 -6.80
N ALA A 116 -12.90 17.03 -6.33
CA ALA A 116 -13.73 17.93 -7.15
C ALA A 116 -12.93 19.14 -7.65
N GLY A 117 -12.07 19.74 -6.82
CA GLY A 117 -11.19 20.84 -7.20
C GLY A 117 -10.16 20.45 -8.27
N ILE A 118 -9.58 19.26 -8.16
CA ILE A 118 -8.68 18.71 -9.19
C ILE A 118 -9.41 18.53 -10.51
N PHE A 119 -10.59 17.89 -10.50
CA PHE A 119 -11.36 17.69 -11.73
C PHE A 119 -11.83 19.01 -12.32
N ALA A 120 -12.23 19.99 -11.51
CA ALA A 120 -12.56 21.33 -12.01
C ALA A 120 -11.38 21.97 -12.74
N LYS A 121 -10.15 21.90 -12.18
CA LYS A 121 -8.93 22.37 -12.85
C LYS A 121 -8.65 21.63 -14.15
N LEU A 122 -8.81 20.32 -14.18
CA LEU A 122 -8.64 19.51 -15.40
C LEU A 122 -9.71 19.85 -16.45
N THR A 123 -10.95 20.14 -16.04
CA THR A 123 -12.02 20.56 -16.95
C THR A 123 -11.72 21.92 -17.56
N THR A 124 -11.29 22.91 -16.76
CA THR A 124 -10.96 24.24 -17.31
C THR A 124 -9.74 24.19 -18.23
N ALA A 125 -8.78 23.30 -17.94
CA ALA A 125 -7.63 23.04 -18.80
C ALA A 125 -7.97 22.21 -20.07
N GLY A 126 -9.20 21.71 -20.22
CA GLY A 126 -9.60 20.86 -21.34
C GLY A 126 -9.04 19.43 -21.30
N GLU A 127 -8.41 19.04 -20.19
CA GLU A 127 -7.67 17.78 -20.07
C GLU A 127 -8.48 16.63 -19.46
N ILE A 128 -9.67 16.91 -18.92
CA ILE A 128 -10.45 15.95 -18.11
C ILE A 128 -10.70 14.61 -18.82
N PHE A 129 -11.13 14.60 -20.08
CA PHE A 129 -11.42 13.35 -20.80
C PHE A 129 -10.16 12.51 -21.04
N ARG A 130 -9.03 13.17 -21.35
CA ARG A 130 -7.74 12.50 -21.53
C ARG A 130 -7.28 11.87 -20.21
N THR A 131 -7.35 12.62 -19.13
CA THR A 131 -6.96 12.16 -17.79
C THR A 131 -7.85 11.02 -17.31
N LEU A 132 -9.18 11.12 -17.48
CA LEU A 132 -10.11 10.05 -17.13
C LEU A 132 -9.84 8.77 -17.92
N LYS A 133 -9.53 8.87 -19.22
CA LYS A 133 -9.17 7.72 -20.05
C LYS A 133 -7.88 7.05 -19.55
N ALA A 134 -6.84 7.84 -19.31
CA ALA A 134 -5.58 7.34 -18.75
C ALA A 134 -5.80 6.67 -17.37
N PHE A 135 -6.60 7.29 -16.51
CA PHE A 135 -6.93 6.77 -15.18
C PHE A 135 -7.67 5.45 -15.26
N SER A 136 -8.63 5.33 -16.17
CA SER A 136 -9.39 4.10 -16.40
C SER A 136 -8.46 2.96 -16.81
N SER A 137 -7.50 3.21 -17.72
CA SER A 137 -6.51 2.22 -18.13
C SER A 137 -5.58 1.82 -16.98
N VAL A 138 -5.13 2.79 -16.17
CA VAL A 138 -4.32 2.52 -14.98
C VAL A 138 -5.09 1.68 -13.96
N PHE A 139 -6.37 1.97 -13.71
CA PHE A 139 -7.21 1.20 -12.78
C PHE A 139 -7.42 -0.24 -13.21
N ILE A 140 -7.75 -0.46 -14.48
CA ILE A 140 -7.92 -1.81 -15.01
C ILE A 140 -6.62 -2.60 -14.82
N LEU A 141 -5.47 -1.99 -15.08
CA LEU A 141 -4.18 -2.63 -14.89
C LEU A 141 -3.89 -2.94 -13.42
N ILE A 142 -4.15 -1.99 -12.52
CA ILE A 142 -3.98 -2.16 -11.07
C ILE A 142 -4.81 -3.34 -10.58
N ILE A 143 -6.11 -3.36 -10.86
CA ILE A 143 -7.03 -4.41 -10.38
C ILE A 143 -6.65 -5.76 -10.97
N THR A 144 -6.32 -5.81 -12.27
CA THR A 144 -5.91 -7.06 -12.93
C THR A 144 -4.63 -7.62 -12.32
N LEU A 145 -3.65 -6.77 -12.04
CA LEU A 145 -2.39 -7.17 -11.43
C LEU A 145 -2.58 -7.59 -9.97
N GLN A 146 -3.39 -6.88 -9.20
CA GLN A 146 -3.75 -7.23 -7.83
C GLN A 146 -4.39 -8.63 -7.75
N LEU A 147 -5.38 -8.92 -8.60
CA LEU A 147 -6.02 -10.24 -8.64
C LEU A 147 -5.05 -11.34 -9.09
N SER A 148 -4.22 -11.05 -10.08
CA SER A 148 -3.19 -11.98 -10.57
C SER A 148 -2.12 -12.25 -9.50
N TYR A 149 -1.77 -11.23 -8.73
CA TYR A 149 -0.82 -11.31 -7.62
C TYR A 149 -1.36 -12.20 -6.49
N ILE A 150 -2.63 -12.06 -6.10
CA ILE A 150 -3.29 -12.98 -5.15
C ILE A 150 -3.17 -14.42 -5.65
N LEU A 151 -3.51 -14.67 -6.92
CA LEU A 151 -3.42 -16.02 -7.49
C LEU A 151 -2.01 -16.60 -7.35
N VAL A 152 -0.98 -15.83 -7.73
CA VAL A 152 0.43 -16.25 -7.62
C VAL A 152 0.82 -16.53 -6.17
N GLN A 153 0.46 -15.66 -5.22
CA GLN A 153 0.75 -15.87 -3.79
C GLN A 153 0.15 -17.18 -3.27
N TYR A 154 -1.11 -17.46 -3.62
CA TYR A 154 -1.77 -18.69 -3.18
C TYR A 154 -1.23 -19.93 -3.89
N ILE A 155 -0.80 -19.84 -5.15
CA ILE A 155 -0.09 -20.93 -5.83
C ILE A 155 1.20 -21.26 -5.09
N ILE A 156 2.02 -20.25 -4.76
CA ILE A 156 3.25 -20.44 -3.99
C ILE A 156 2.92 -21.04 -2.62
N ALA A 157 1.98 -20.47 -1.87
CA ALA A 157 1.57 -20.99 -0.57
C ALA A 157 1.06 -22.44 -0.67
N GLY A 158 0.33 -22.78 -1.73
CA GLY A 158 -0.18 -24.12 -2.02
C GLY A 158 0.94 -25.13 -2.31
N ILE A 159 1.95 -24.75 -3.10
CA ILE A 159 3.14 -25.59 -3.38
C ILE A 159 3.88 -25.93 -2.07
N PHE A 160 4.02 -24.97 -1.17
CA PHE A 160 4.72 -25.21 0.10
C PHE A 160 3.86 -25.97 1.13
N SER A 161 2.55 -25.72 1.19
CA SER A 161 1.67 -26.31 2.20
C SER A 161 0.98 -27.60 1.76
N GLY A 162 0.98 -27.91 0.46
CA GLY A 162 0.16 -28.98 -0.13
C GLY A 162 -1.33 -28.61 -0.27
N LYS A 163 -1.72 -27.37 0.07
CA LYS A 163 -3.12 -26.92 0.01
C LYS A 163 -3.50 -26.51 -1.40
N ASN A 164 -4.77 -26.73 -1.78
CA ASN A 164 -5.28 -26.30 -3.07
C ASN A 164 -5.42 -24.75 -3.09
N PRO A 165 -4.75 -24.04 -4.02
CA PRO A 165 -4.73 -22.58 -4.04
C PRO A 165 -6.11 -21.97 -4.30
N LEU A 166 -6.91 -22.55 -5.19
CA LEU A 166 -8.23 -22.04 -5.54
C LEU A 166 -9.23 -22.20 -4.39
N ARG A 167 -9.16 -23.33 -3.68
CA ARG A 167 -9.95 -23.53 -2.46
C ARG A 167 -9.54 -22.55 -1.37
N ALA A 168 -8.23 -22.30 -1.24
CA ALA A 168 -7.71 -21.38 -0.24
C ALA A 168 -8.12 -19.91 -0.49
N ILE A 169 -8.12 -19.47 -1.75
CA ILE A 169 -8.66 -18.17 -2.15
C ILE A 169 -10.17 -18.13 -1.88
N LYS A 170 -10.92 -19.17 -2.23
CA LYS A 170 -12.38 -19.24 -2.01
C LYS A 170 -12.75 -19.04 -0.53
N ASN A 171 -11.97 -19.60 0.38
CA ASN A 171 -12.17 -19.43 1.82
C ASN A 171 -11.94 -17.98 2.31
N MET A 172 -11.14 -17.21 1.57
CA MET A 172 -10.77 -15.83 1.89
C MET A 172 -11.70 -14.78 1.27
N LEU A 173 -12.60 -15.19 0.36
CA LEU A 173 -13.58 -14.26 -0.24
C LEU A 173 -14.39 -13.43 0.76
N PRO A 174 -14.85 -13.95 1.93
CA PRO A 174 -15.52 -13.11 2.92
C PRO A 174 -14.64 -11.96 3.42
N ALA A 175 -13.35 -12.23 3.67
CA ALA A 175 -12.39 -11.19 4.06
C ALA A 175 -12.14 -10.20 2.92
N TYR A 176 -11.97 -10.70 1.68
CA TYR A 176 -11.82 -9.86 0.49
C TYR A 176 -12.98 -8.87 0.33
N PHE A 177 -14.23 -9.35 0.36
CA PHE A 177 -15.41 -8.50 0.20
C PHE A 177 -15.66 -7.59 1.40
N THR A 178 -15.30 -8.02 2.61
CA THR A 178 -15.35 -7.14 3.78
C THR A 178 -14.36 -5.99 3.63
N ALA A 179 -13.11 -6.28 3.26
CA ALA A 179 -12.09 -5.27 3.00
C ALA A 179 -12.47 -4.34 1.84
N LEU A 180 -13.11 -4.88 0.79
CA LEU A 180 -13.62 -4.08 -0.33
C LEU A 180 -14.67 -3.06 0.15
N GLY A 181 -15.55 -3.45 1.07
CA GLY A 181 -16.61 -2.59 1.61
C GLY A 181 -16.14 -1.63 2.72
N THR A 182 -15.24 -2.08 3.60
CA THR A 182 -14.75 -1.27 4.73
C THR A 182 -13.61 -0.35 4.35
N GLN A 183 -12.85 -0.69 3.30
CA GLN A 183 -11.62 -0.01 2.91
C GLN A 183 -10.63 0.12 4.09
N SER A 184 -10.61 -0.88 4.98
CA SER A 184 -9.73 -0.92 6.14
C SER A 184 -9.27 -2.34 6.44
N SER A 185 -7.94 -2.57 6.39
CA SER A 185 -7.33 -3.84 6.82
C SER A 185 -7.61 -4.11 8.31
N ALA A 186 -7.46 -3.09 9.15
CA ALA A 186 -7.67 -3.19 10.59
C ALA A 186 -9.11 -3.57 10.95
N ALA A 187 -10.11 -2.94 10.31
CA ALA A 187 -11.52 -3.27 10.53
C ALA A 187 -11.87 -4.69 10.02
N THR A 188 -11.08 -5.24 9.09
CA THR A 188 -11.35 -6.53 8.48
C THR A 188 -10.71 -7.71 9.24
N ILE A 189 -9.77 -7.47 10.16
CA ILE A 189 -9.05 -8.50 10.94
C ILE A 189 -9.98 -9.61 11.48
N PRO A 190 -11.13 -9.33 12.11
CA PRO A 190 -11.98 -10.40 12.66
C PRO A 190 -12.49 -11.37 11.58
N VAL A 191 -12.84 -10.85 10.40
CA VAL A 191 -13.30 -11.66 9.26
C VAL A 191 -12.12 -12.41 8.63
N THR A 192 -10.96 -11.77 8.53
CA THR A 192 -9.73 -12.38 8.01
C THR A 192 -9.31 -13.58 8.84
N LEU A 193 -9.35 -13.47 10.18
CA LEU A 193 -9.05 -14.59 11.07
C LEU A 193 -9.99 -15.78 10.82
N GLN A 194 -11.31 -15.54 10.74
CA GLN A 194 -12.29 -16.59 10.46
C GLN A 194 -12.08 -17.24 9.08
N SER A 195 -11.76 -16.44 8.07
CA SER A 195 -11.43 -16.92 6.73
C SER A 195 -10.13 -17.74 6.70
N ALA A 196 -9.10 -17.31 7.42
CA ALA A 196 -7.83 -18.02 7.52
C ALA A 196 -7.95 -19.36 8.29
N ARG A 197 -8.82 -19.44 9.31
CA ARG A 197 -9.15 -20.71 10.00
C ARG A 197 -9.70 -21.76 9.05
N LYS A 198 -10.54 -21.37 8.09
CA LYS A 198 -11.07 -22.28 7.05
C LYS A 198 -9.98 -22.84 6.12
N ASN A 199 -8.82 -22.21 6.09
CA ASN A 199 -7.64 -22.72 5.40
C ASN A 199 -6.81 -23.70 6.24
N GLU A 200 -7.27 -24.13 7.43
CA GLU A 200 -6.58 -25.11 8.30
C GLU A 200 -5.15 -24.67 8.69
N VAL A 201 -4.98 -23.37 8.89
CA VAL A 201 -3.73 -22.77 9.42
C VAL A 201 -3.80 -22.85 10.95
N SER A 202 -2.67 -23.12 11.62
CA SER A 202 -2.63 -23.20 13.08
C SER A 202 -3.05 -21.88 13.73
N GLU A 203 -3.85 -21.96 14.81
CA GLU A 203 -4.42 -20.81 15.54
C GLU A 203 -3.34 -19.80 15.98
N ASP A 204 -2.27 -20.27 16.62
CA ASP A 204 -1.13 -19.43 17.04
C ASP A 204 -0.47 -18.67 15.87
N ILE A 205 -0.50 -19.24 14.66
CA ILE A 205 0.06 -18.60 13.47
C ILE A 205 -0.89 -17.53 12.96
N ILE A 206 -2.20 -17.80 12.85
CA ILE A 206 -3.13 -16.80 12.32
C ILE A 206 -3.32 -15.62 13.28
N ASP A 207 -3.42 -15.88 14.59
CA ASP A 207 -3.62 -14.84 15.61
C ASP A 207 -2.40 -13.90 15.70
N PHE A 208 -1.24 -14.35 15.21
CA PHE A 208 -0.03 -13.54 15.09
C PHE A 208 0.15 -12.91 13.70
N VAL A 209 0.08 -13.70 12.62
CA VAL A 209 0.42 -13.28 11.27
C VAL A 209 -0.62 -12.33 10.70
N ILE A 210 -1.91 -12.55 10.95
CA ILE A 210 -2.98 -11.72 10.36
C ILE A 210 -2.96 -10.29 10.93
N PRO A 211 -2.93 -10.05 12.26
CA PRO A 211 -2.85 -8.69 12.78
C PRO A 211 -1.55 -7.98 12.40
N LEU A 212 -0.43 -8.72 12.34
CA LEU A 212 0.84 -8.17 11.89
C LEU A 212 0.79 -7.78 10.40
N GLY A 213 0.30 -8.68 9.54
CA GLY A 213 0.16 -8.48 8.10
C GLY A 213 -0.72 -7.30 7.74
N ALA A 214 -1.83 -7.11 8.47
CA ALA A 214 -2.73 -5.98 8.31
C ALA A 214 -2.05 -4.60 8.50
N THR A 215 -0.84 -4.58 9.10
CA THR A 215 -0.01 -3.38 9.26
C THR A 215 1.18 -3.36 8.30
N ILE A 216 1.87 -4.49 8.11
CA ILE A 216 3.18 -4.50 7.43
C ILE A 216 3.18 -5.04 6.00
N HIS A 217 2.08 -5.65 5.56
CA HIS A 217 1.97 -6.30 4.25
C HIS A 217 0.97 -5.57 3.36
N LEU A 218 1.40 -4.42 2.83
CA LEU A 218 0.61 -3.57 1.94
C LEU A 218 1.01 -3.76 0.47
N ALA A 219 0.93 -4.99 -0.02
CA ALA A 219 1.31 -5.34 -1.38
C ALA A 219 0.36 -4.77 -2.45
N GLY A 220 -0.95 -4.75 -2.17
CA GLY A 220 -1.97 -4.13 -3.00
C GLY A 220 -1.72 -2.63 -3.16
N ASP A 221 -1.43 -1.94 -2.06
CA ASP A 221 -1.03 -0.52 -2.08
C ASP A 221 0.26 -0.30 -2.85
N THR A 222 1.24 -1.18 -2.68
CA THR A 222 2.51 -1.10 -3.39
C THR A 222 2.30 -1.20 -4.90
N ILE A 223 1.49 -2.16 -5.37
CA ILE A 223 1.10 -2.29 -6.79
C ILE A 223 0.43 -0.99 -7.27
N THR A 224 -0.55 -0.50 -6.51
CA THR A 224 -1.30 0.71 -6.83
C THR A 224 -0.38 1.91 -6.95
N LEU A 225 0.43 2.19 -5.94
CA LEU A 225 1.27 3.38 -5.87
C LEU A 225 2.36 3.36 -6.93
N VAL A 226 2.92 2.20 -7.27
CA VAL A 226 3.87 2.07 -8.36
C VAL A 226 3.20 2.37 -9.71
N LEU A 227 2.10 1.69 -10.04
CA LEU A 227 1.41 1.88 -11.33
C LEU A 227 0.81 3.28 -11.47
N ALA A 228 0.24 3.83 -10.39
CA ALA A 228 -0.29 5.18 -10.37
C ALA A 228 0.82 6.22 -10.54
N SER A 229 1.97 6.05 -9.87
CA SER A 229 3.12 6.95 -10.05
C SER A 229 3.62 6.91 -11.50
N MET A 230 3.76 5.72 -12.08
CA MET A 230 4.14 5.58 -13.49
C MET A 230 3.12 6.23 -14.42
N GLY A 231 1.82 6.08 -14.14
CA GLY A 231 0.75 6.73 -14.90
C GLY A 231 0.82 8.26 -14.83
N VAL A 232 1.00 8.82 -13.63
CA VAL A 232 1.15 10.26 -13.42
C VAL A 232 2.41 10.80 -14.08
N MET A 233 3.54 10.07 -14.02
CA MET A 233 4.76 10.42 -14.73
C MET A 233 4.50 10.51 -16.25
N LEU A 234 3.90 9.48 -16.85
CA LEU A 234 3.62 9.45 -18.29
C LEU A 234 2.65 10.56 -18.73
N ILE A 235 1.59 10.83 -17.95
CA ILE A 235 0.67 11.95 -18.19
C ILE A 235 1.41 13.29 -18.15
N SER A 236 2.41 13.41 -17.27
CA SER A 236 3.23 14.61 -17.10
C SER A 236 4.41 14.69 -18.08
N GLY A 237 4.49 13.79 -19.07
CA GLY A 237 5.59 13.73 -20.04
C GLY A 237 6.91 13.20 -19.48
N GLN A 238 6.90 12.57 -18.31
CA GLN A 238 8.06 11.94 -17.68
C GLN A 238 8.05 10.43 -17.95
N THR A 239 9.20 9.88 -18.33
CA THR A 239 9.35 8.43 -18.53
C THR A 239 9.76 7.77 -17.21
N PRO A 240 8.96 6.83 -16.68
CA PRO A 240 9.37 6.05 -15.51
C PRO A 240 10.54 5.14 -15.87
N THR A 241 11.66 5.26 -15.16
CA THR A 241 12.84 4.42 -15.36
C THR A 241 13.03 3.47 -14.20
N PHE A 242 13.63 2.31 -14.44
CA PHE A 242 13.89 1.36 -13.35
C PHE A 242 14.83 1.95 -12.28
N ALA A 243 15.78 2.78 -12.71
CA ALA A 243 16.71 3.45 -11.80
C ALA A 243 16.03 4.45 -10.83
N THR A 244 14.94 5.09 -11.26
CA THR A 244 14.16 6.00 -10.39
C THR A 244 13.13 5.24 -9.56
N MET A 245 12.48 4.24 -10.15
CA MET A 245 11.40 3.49 -9.51
C MET A 245 11.89 2.45 -8.51
N LEU A 246 13.07 1.84 -8.69
CA LEU A 246 13.56 0.81 -7.77
C LEU A 246 13.82 1.37 -6.36
N PRO A 247 14.58 2.47 -6.16
CA PRO A 247 14.74 3.07 -4.84
C PRO A 247 13.40 3.44 -4.21
N PHE A 248 12.47 3.98 -5.01
CA PHE A 248 11.11 4.30 -4.57
C PHE A 248 10.38 3.06 -4.07
N ILE A 249 10.38 1.94 -4.80
CA ILE A 249 9.74 0.68 -4.40
C ILE A 249 10.34 0.14 -3.09
N LEU A 250 11.67 0.17 -2.95
CA LEU A 250 12.34 -0.30 -1.74
C LEU A 250 11.92 0.53 -0.51
N LEU A 251 11.93 1.85 -0.66
CA LEU A 251 11.58 2.75 0.44
C LEU A 251 10.07 2.75 0.72
N LEU A 252 9.25 2.51 -0.29
CA LEU A 252 7.81 2.32 -0.15
C LEU A 252 7.53 1.12 0.76
N GLY A 253 8.20 -0.02 0.55
CA GLY A 253 8.05 -1.20 1.40
C GLY A 253 8.37 -0.93 2.88
N ILE A 254 9.32 -0.04 3.17
CA ILE A 254 9.65 0.37 4.53
C ILE A 254 8.59 1.33 5.08
N THR A 255 8.21 2.33 4.28
CA THR A 255 7.28 3.41 4.68
C THR A 255 5.88 2.89 4.93
N MET A 256 5.46 1.88 4.16
CA MET A 256 4.15 1.24 4.31
C MET A 256 3.92 0.59 5.67
N VAL A 257 4.98 0.20 6.40
CA VAL A 257 4.87 -0.29 7.79
C VAL A 257 4.27 0.78 8.72
N ALA A 258 4.44 2.06 8.38
CA ALA A 258 3.90 3.19 9.14
C ALA A 258 2.55 3.69 8.59
N ALA A 259 2.01 3.09 7.53
CA ALA A 259 0.74 3.51 6.97
C ALA A 259 -0.41 3.08 7.89
N PRO A 260 -1.33 4.00 8.26
CA PRO A 260 -2.46 3.63 9.10
C PRO A 260 -3.43 2.75 8.30
N GLY A 261 -4.03 1.75 8.96
CA GLY A 261 -4.99 0.82 8.34
C GLY A 261 -6.38 1.43 8.09
N ILE A 262 -6.46 2.68 7.65
CA ILE A 262 -7.68 3.46 7.38
C ILE A 262 -7.73 3.89 5.89
N PRO A 263 -8.89 4.32 5.38
CA PRO A 263 -9.02 4.78 3.99
C PRO A 263 -7.97 5.80 3.58
N GLY A 264 -7.21 5.49 2.53
CA GLY A 264 -6.12 6.31 1.99
C GLY A 264 -4.84 6.36 2.80
N GLY A 265 -4.70 5.56 3.85
CA GLY A 265 -3.49 5.54 4.69
C GLY A 265 -2.21 5.30 3.89
N GLY A 266 -2.27 4.43 2.87
CA GLY A 266 -1.15 4.14 1.98
C GLY A 266 -0.68 5.37 1.21
N VAL A 267 -1.57 6.07 0.48
CA VAL A 267 -1.16 7.26 -0.28
C VAL A 267 -0.65 8.38 0.61
N TYR A 268 -1.26 8.59 1.79
CA TYR A 268 -0.80 9.63 2.73
C TYR A 268 0.60 9.34 3.28
N ALA A 269 0.89 8.07 3.60
CA ALA A 269 2.24 7.66 3.99
C ALA A 269 3.26 7.85 2.86
N ALA A 270 2.83 7.71 1.60
CA ALA A 270 3.69 7.84 0.44
C ALA A 270 3.88 9.27 -0.09
N LEU A 271 3.05 10.26 0.31
CA LEU A 271 3.12 11.63 -0.24
C LEU A 271 4.51 12.24 -0.18
N GLY A 272 5.18 12.06 0.95
CA GLY A 272 6.55 12.52 1.10
C GLY A 272 7.52 11.87 0.11
N LEU A 273 7.42 10.56 -0.11
CA LEU A 273 8.26 9.86 -1.09
C LEU A 273 7.97 10.31 -2.52
N LEU A 274 6.68 10.51 -2.85
CA LEU A 274 6.26 11.03 -4.15
C LEU A 274 6.89 12.40 -4.42
N LYS A 275 6.89 13.28 -3.42
CA LYS A 275 7.52 14.60 -3.48
C LYS A 275 9.05 14.51 -3.59
N ASP A 276 9.70 13.86 -2.64
CA ASP A 276 11.15 13.97 -2.46
C ASP A 276 11.94 13.06 -3.42
N MET A 277 11.38 11.92 -3.84
CA MET A 277 12.07 10.95 -4.72
C MET A 277 11.63 11.05 -6.18
N LEU A 278 10.34 11.24 -6.43
CA LEU A 278 9.79 11.32 -7.79
C LEU A 278 9.59 12.77 -8.25
N MET A 279 9.91 13.75 -7.42
CA MET A 279 9.77 15.19 -7.71
C MET A 279 8.33 15.58 -8.06
N PHE A 280 7.34 14.90 -7.45
CA PHE A 280 5.94 15.21 -7.73
C PHE A 280 5.54 16.57 -7.15
N THR A 281 5.06 17.42 -8.04
CA THR A 281 4.42 18.70 -7.71
C THR A 281 3.12 18.48 -6.93
N GLN A 282 2.60 19.55 -6.30
CA GLN A 282 1.33 19.49 -5.57
C GLN A 282 0.15 19.01 -6.45
N PRO A 283 0.00 19.45 -7.71
CA PRO A 283 -1.01 18.89 -8.61
C PRO A 283 -0.85 17.38 -8.84
N GLN A 284 0.37 16.89 -9.04
CA GLN A 284 0.64 15.46 -9.25
C GLN A 284 0.33 14.63 -7.99
N GLN A 285 0.68 15.13 -6.81
CA GLN A 285 0.29 14.51 -5.54
C GLN A 285 -1.25 14.47 -5.37
N GLY A 286 -1.95 15.54 -5.79
CA GLY A 286 -3.40 15.55 -5.84
C GLY A 286 -3.97 14.45 -6.75
N LEU A 287 -3.40 14.29 -7.96
CA LEU A 287 -3.80 13.19 -8.87
C LEU A 287 -3.56 11.82 -8.23
N MET A 288 -2.46 11.64 -7.49
CA MET A 288 -2.17 10.40 -6.76
C MET A 288 -3.22 10.12 -5.69
N ILE A 289 -3.64 11.12 -4.91
CA ILE A 289 -4.72 10.97 -3.92
C ILE A 289 -6.02 10.56 -4.64
N ALA A 290 -6.40 11.27 -5.70
CA ALA A 290 -7.63 10.97 -6.44
C ALA A 290 -7.63 9.55 -7.04
N LEU A 291 -6.52 9.15 -7.67
CA LEU A 291 -6.34 7.80 -8.23
C LEU A 291 -6.43 6.75 -7.13
N HIS A 292 -5.70 6.94 -6.04
CA HIS A 292 -5.63 5.95 -4.99
C HIS A 292 -7.00 5.73 -4.35
N PHE A 293 -7.69 6.81 -3.94
CA PHE A 293 -9.00 6.72 -3.29
C PHE A 293 -10.07 6.04 -4.13
N ALA A 294 -10.04 6.21 -5.45
CA ALA A 294 -11.02 5.60 -6.35
C ALA A 294 -10.92 4.06 -6.42
N GLN A 295 -9.79 3.47 -6.03
CA GLN A 295 -9.58 2.02 -6.08
C GLN A 295 -9.10 1.40 -4.76
N ASP A 296 -8.90 2.18 -3.70
CA ASP A 296 -8.22 1.76 -2.46
C ASP A 296 -8.83 0.50 -1.84
N SER A 297 -10.16 0.35 -1.93
CA SER A 297 -10.88 -0.88 -1.56
C SER A 297 -10.30 -2.17 -2.16
N PHE A 298 -9.87 -2.15 -3.42
CA PHE A 298 -9.27 -3.31 -4.10
C PHE A 298 -7.85 -3.59 -3.60
N GLY A 299 -7.05 -2.53 -3.37
CA GLY A 299 -5.74 -2.63 -2.75
C GLY A 299 -5.82 -3.23 -1.35
N THR A 300 -6.73 -2.70 -0.52
CA THR A 300 -6.99 -3.20 0.84
C THR A 300 -7.45 -4.65 0.83
N ALA A 301 -8.38 -5.03 -0.07
CA ALA A 301 -8.83 -6.41 -0.22
C ALA A 301 -7.70 -7.36 -0.64
N THR A 302 -6.76 -6.87 -1.45
CA THR A 302 -5.55 -7.60 -1.86
C THR A 302 -4.60 -7.83 -0.69
N ASN A 303 -4.36 -6.82 0.14
CA ASN A 303 -3.51 -6.93 1.33
C ASN A 303 -4.05 -8.01 2.29
N VAL A 304 -5.30 -7.85 2.70
CA VAL A 304 -5.99 -8.76 3.63
C VAL A 304 -6.01 -10.19 3.11
N THR A 305 -6.25 -10.36 1.81
CA THR A 305 -6.25 -11.69 1.20
C THR A 305 -4.84 -12.27 1.12
N GLY A 306 -3.84 -11.44 0.83
CA GLY A 306 -2.43 -11.82 0.85
C GLY A 306 -1.92 -12.22 2.23
N ASP A 307 -2.43 -11.62 3.30
CA ASP A 307 -2.10 -12.02 4.69
C ASP A 307 -2.46 -13.48 4.95
N GLY A 308 -3.58 -13.95 4.39
CA GLY A 308 -3.96 -15.37 4.43
C GLY A 308 -2.95 -16.28 3.71
N ALA A 309 -2.39 -15.84 2.58
CA ALA A 309 -1.37 -16.60 1.87
C ALA A 309 -0.06 -16.67 2.66
N ILE A 310 0.35 -15.56 3.27
CA ILE A 310 1.52 -15.52 4.16
C ILE A 310 1.30 -16.42 5.37
N ALA A 311 0.11 -16.41 5.98
CA ALA A 311 -0.20 -17.27 7.12
C ALA A 311 -0.07 -18.76 6.75
N ILE A 312 -0.56 -19.19 5.58
CA ILE A 312 -0.39 -20.56 5.06
C ILE A 312 1.10 -20.90 4.87
N LEU A 313 1.87 -19.98 4.28
CA LEU A 313 3.28 -20.19 4.02
C LEU A 313 4.09 -20.32 5.32
N ILE A 314 3.86 -19.42 6.27
CA ILE A 314 4.50 -19.41 7.58
C ILE A 314 4.18 -20.69 8.36
N ASP A 315 2.92 -21.13 8.37
CA ASP A 315 2.50 -22.37 9.03
C ASP A 315 3.20 -23.60 8.44
N SER A 316 3.32 -23.68 7.10
CA SER A 316 4.07 -24.76 6.46
C SER A 316 5.55 -24.75 6.85
N ILE A 317 6.20 -23.58 6.86
CA ILE A 317 7.60 -23.44 7.27
C ILE A 317 7.78 -23.85 8.74
N ALA A 318 6.90 -23.40 9.63
CA ALA A 318 6.93 -23.72 11.05
C ALA A 318 6.81 -25.24 11.30
N LYS A 319 5.84 -25.90 10.65
CA LYS A 319 5.63 -27.36 10.76
C LYS A 319 6.84 -28.15 10.25
N ARG A 320 7.45 -27.74 9.14
CA ARG A 320 8.67 -28.38 8.61
C ARG A 320 9.88 -28.21 9.53
N ARG A 321 9.96 -27.10 10.25
CA ARG A 321 11.06 -26.85 11.20
C ARG A 321 10.96 -27.72 12.44
N ASN A 322 9.75 -27.89 12.98
CA ASN A 322 9.53 -28.75 14.15
C ASN A 322 9.81 -30.23 13.84
N LYS A 323 9.47 -30.70 12.64
CA LYS A 323 9.83 -32.07 12.17
C LYS A 323 11.33 -32.35 12.01
N LYS A 324 12.19 -31.33 12.00
CA LYS A 324 13.66 -31.48 11.90
C LYS A 324 14.36 -31.44 13.26
N THR A 325 13.63 -31.07 14.31
CA THR A 325 14.15 -30.99 15.69
C THR A 325 13.75 -32.18 16.56
N ASP A 326 12.90 -33.07 16.02
CA ASP A 326 12.56 -34.39 16.56
C ASP A 326 13.32 -35.47 15.77
#